data_AF-Q8EVY2-F1
#
_entry.id   AF-Q8EVY2-F1
#
_cell.length_a   1.000
_cell.length_b   1.000
_cell.length_c   1.000
_cell.angle_alpha   90.00
_cell.angle_beta   90.00
_cell.angle_gamma   90.00
#
_symmetry.space_group_name_H-M   'P 1'
#
loop_
_entity.id
_entity.type
_entity.pdbx_description
1 polymer ?
#
loop_
_entity_poly.entity_id
_entity_poly.type
_entity_poly.pdbx_seq_one_letter_code
_entity_poly.pdbx_strand_id
1 'polypeptide(L)'
;MIPVTIFYISISLIIVSLTFLFNFFGKRLVNNYWFWAIPSLLFLIYFIVFRFYGAWRDLNQFLQTNSIWLGNELNYEDSIIVSKALLLDMCPFVAIALPVSLILDKTRRIANAISPFAILGAGITIPFIAYSDPEAAISFKYFFVGGFLPIYFFMHLYLLTYGVMVFSNSRNRKWIHLLDCHIFAAIFFGYVCFVSFTTKTVWNVTGINANDWESSLGEYNMVSQIFNLPFPSVMVISFLLAYIFVVSIVSINIYWKKKHQKDFKVIKLKYLKNSKNLKSK
;
A
#
# COMPACT_ATOMS: atom_id res chain seq x y z
N MET A 1 -13.05 -20.42 -7.24
CA MET A 1 -12.51 -19.04 -7.40
C MET A 1 -13.49 -17.94 -6.99
N ILE A 2 -14.67 -17.79 -7.61
CA ILE A 2 -15.63 -16.70 -7.27
C ILE A 2 -16.04 -16.70 -5.78
N PRO A 3 -16.45 -17.83 -5.15
CA PRO A 3 -16.84 -17.84 -3.75
C PRO A 3 -15.71 -17.42 -2.79
N VAL A 4 -14.47 -17.82 -3.12
CA VAL A 4 -13.27 -17.50 -2.33
C VAL A 4 -12.92 -16.02 -2.46
N THR A 5 -13.07 -15.43 -3.65
CA THR A 5 -12.92 -14.00 -3.88
C THR A 5 -13.93 -13.20 -3.07
N ILE A 6 -15.22 -13.58 -3.15
CA ILE A 6 -16.30 -12.92 -2.39
C ILE A 6 -16.01 -13.01 -0.89
N PHE A 7 -15.51 -14.15 -0.40
CA PHE A 7 -15.14 -14.33 1.00
C PHE A 7 -14.04 -13.33 1.42
N TYR A 8 -12.93 -13.24 0.69
CA TYR A 8 -11.82 -12.32 1.03
C TYR A 8 -12.22 -10.84 0.94
N ILE A 9 -13.05 -10.48 -0.04
CA ILE A 9 -13.61 -9.14 -0.13
C ILE A 9 -14.51 -8.85 1.08
N SER A 10 -15.43 -9.76 1.39
CA SER A 10 -16.40 -9.59 2.48
C SER A 10 -15.70 -9.45 3.84
N ILE A 11 -14.73 -10.31 4.14
CA ILE A 11 -13.99 -10.22 5.41
C ILE A 11 -13.15 -8.94 5.48
N SER A 12 -12.57 -8.49 4.37
CA SER A 12 -11.83 -7.23 4.31
C SER A 12 -12.74 -6.03 4.54
N LEU A 13 -13.93 -6.00 3.93
CA LEU A 13 -14.93 -4.97 4.15
C LEU A 13 -15.44 -4.95 5.60
N ILE A 14 -15.67 -6.12 6.20
CA ILE A 14 -16.05 -6.24 7.61
C ILE A 14 -14.94 -5.65 8.50
N ILE A 15 -13.69 -6.05 8.29
CA ILE A 15 -12.56 -5.59 9.10
C ILE A 15 -12.35 -4.07 8.95
N VAL A 16 -12.39 -3.54 7.73
CA VAL A 16 -12.29 -2.10 7.48
C VAL A 16 -13.45 -1.33 8.14
N SER A 17 -14.67 -1.88 8.10
CA SER A 17 -15.85 -1.28 8.74
C SER A 17 -15.73 -1.27 10.25
N LEU A 18 -15.35 -2.40 10.86
CA LEU A 18 -15.08 -2.50 12.31
C LEU A 18 -13.97 -1.53 12.72
N THR A 19 -12.95 -1.40 11.89
CA THR A 19 -11.85 -0.47 12.09
C THR A 19 -12.30 0.99 12.04
N PHE A 20 -13.22 1.33 11.13
CA PHE A 20 -13.81 2.66 11.07
C PHE A 20 -14.65 2.97 12.33
N LEU A 21 -15.44 2.01 12.80
CA LEU A 21 -16.19 2.11 14.05
C LEU A 21 -15.24 2.29 15.24
N PHE A 22 -14.19 1.47 15.32
CA PHE A 22 -13.17 1.58 16.37
C PHE A 22 -12.45 2.93 16.33
N ASN A 23 -12.13 3.47 15.15
CA ASN A 23 -11.54 4.80 15.02
C ASN A 23 -12.51 5.91 15.50
N PHE A 24 -13.81 5.73 15.28
CA PHE A 24 -14.83 6.68 15.70
C PHE A 24 -15.02 6.71 17.23
N PHE A 25 -15.16 5.54 17.87
CA PHE A 25 -15.39 5.41 19.31
C PHE A 25 -14.09 5.46 20.13
N GLY A 26 -13.03 4.83 19.63
CA GLY A 26 -11.72 4.71 20.24
C GLY A 26 -10.80 5.91 20.03
N LYS A 27 -11.34 7.11 19.75
CA LYS A 27 -10.53 8.31 19.44
C LYS A 27 -9.41 8.56 20.43
N ARG A 28 -9.60 8.28 21.73
CA ARG A 28 -8.55 8.46 22.76
C ARG A 28 -7.36 7.53 22.51
N LEU A 29 -7.62 6.25 22.20
CA LEU A 29 -6.59 5.25 21.91
C LEU A 29 -5.89 5.56 20.59
N VAL A 30 -6.63 5.87 19.53
CA VAL A 30 -6.09 6.08 18.18
C VAL A 30 -5.27 7.40 18.07
N ASN A 31 -5.31 8.27 19.08
CA ASN A 31 -4.42 9.43 19.18
C ASN A 31 -3.12 9.15 19.91
N ASN A 32 -3.04 8.04 20.63
CA ASN A 32 -1.82 7.66 21.32
C ASN A 32 -0.80 7.17 20.28
N TYR A 33 0.42 7.66 20.36
CA TYR A 33 1.52 7.21 19.50
C TYR A 33 1.76 5.69 19.62
N TRP A 34 1.72 5.15 20.84
CA TRP A 34 1.98 3.73 21.09
C TRP A 34 0.95 2.79 20.47
N PHE A 35 -0.28 3.27 20.27
CA PHE A 35 -1.31 2.53 19.54
C PHE A 35 -0.89 2.22 18.11
N TRP A 36 -0.09 3.09 17.48
CA TRP A 36 0.42 2.87 16.13
C TRP A 36 1.74 2.13 16.13
N ALA A 37 2.66 2.52 17.01
CA ALA A 37 4.01 1.99 17.03
C ALA A 37 4.05 0.50 17.39
N ILE A 38 3.28 0.06 18.40
CA ILE A 38 3.33 -1.35 18.87
C ILE A 38 2.83 -2.32 17.79
N PRO A 39 1.63 -2.16 17.19
CA PRO A 39 1.20 -3.06 16.14
C PRO A 39 2.06 -3.00 14.89
N SER A 40 2.62 -1.82 14.57
CA SER A 40 3.56 -1.66 13.45
C SER A 40 4.85 -2.45 13.69
N LEU A 41 5.38 -2.42 14.92
CA LEU A 41 6.55 -3.20 15.30
C LEU A 41 6.26 -4.71 15.21
N LEU A 42 5.12 -5.16 15.75
CA LEU A 42 4.71 -6.57 15.65
C LEU A 42 4.55 -7.02 14.20
N PHE A 43 3.94 -6.19 13.35
CA PHE A 43 3.80 -6.46 11.93
C PHE A 43 5.16 -6.51 11.21
N LEU A 44 6.09 -5.60 11.53
CA LEU A 44 7.44 -5.64 10.96
C LEU A 44 8.19 -6.92 11.34
N ILE A 45 8.15 -7.32 12.62
CA ILE A 45 8.77 -8.57 13.07
C ILE A 45 8.18 -9.75 12.29
N TYR A 46 6.85 -9.81 12.19
CA TYR A 46 6.16 -10.82 11.38
C TYR A 46 6.64 -10.78 9.91
N PHE A 47 6.64 -9.61 9.28
CA PHE A 47 7.02 -9.47 7.89
C PHE A 47 8.47 -9.87 7.63
N ILE A 48 9.38 -9.50 8.53
CA ILE A 48 10.81 -9.85 8.43
C ILE A 48 10.99 -11.36 8.54
N VAL A 49 10.44 -11.98 9.58
CA VAL A 49 10.61 -13.42 9.85
C VAL A 49 10.02 -14.27 8.74
N PHE A 50 8.79 -13.95 8.33
CA PHE A 50 8.01 -14.82 7.46
C PHE A 50 8.22 -14.55 5.96
N ARG A 51 8.65 -13.34 5.58
CA ARG A 51 8.87 -12.96 4.18
C ARG A 51 10.32 -12.64 3.88
N PHE A 52 10.84 -11.65 4.59
CA PHE A 52 12.07 -10.98 4.19
C PHE A 52 13.29 -11.87 4.37
N TYR A 53 13.31 -12.65 5.45
CA TYR A 53 14.36 -13.61 5.74
C TYR A 53 14.54 -14.64 4.62
N GLY A 54 13.44 -15.24 4.16
CA GLY A 54 13.46 -16.21 3.04
C GLY A 54 13.99 -15.57 1.75
N ALA A 55 13.45 -14.40 1.38
CA ALA A 55 13.88 -13.69 0.17
C ALA A 55 15.38 -13.33 0.18
N TRP A 56 15.91 -12.88 1.33
CA TRP A 56 17.33 -12.57 1.47
C TRP A 56 18.23 -13.80 1.48
N ARG A 57 17.77 -14.90 2.07
CA ARG A 57 18.48 -16.18 1.99
C ARG A 57 18.60 -16.63 0.54
N ASP A 58 17.51 -16.58 -0.22
CA ASP A 58 17.48 -16.99 -1.62
C ASP A 58 18.35 -16.06 -2.48
N LEU A 59 18.33 -14.74 -2.20
CA LEU A 59 19.24 -13.77 -2.82
C LEU A 59 20.71 -14.09 -2.53
N ASN A 60 21.07 -14.40 -1.28
CA ASN A 60 22.43 -14.75 -0.91
C ASN A 60 22.91 -16.02 -1.61
N GLN A 61 22.04 -17.03 -1.73
CA GLN A 61 22.36 -18.26 -2.46
C GLN A 61 22.55 -17.97 -3.96
N PHE A 62 21.68 -17.14 -4.53
CA PHE A 62 21.79 -16.69 -5.92
C PHE A 62 23.10 -15.92 -6.17
N LEU A 63 23.49 -15.02 -5.26
CA LEU A 63 24.76 -14.26 -5.29
C LEU A 63 25.99 -15.17 -5.23
N GLN A 64 25.94 -16.25 -4.45
CA GLN A 64 27.05 -17.21 -4.33
C GLN A 64 27.19 -18.10 -5.56
N THR A 65 26.09 -18.40 -6.23
CA THR A 65 26.07 -19.34 -7.37
C THR A 65 26.34 -18.64 -8.70
N ASN A 66 25.96 -17.36 -8.82
CA ASN A 66 26.12 -16.58 -10.03
C ASN A 66 27.16 -15.49 -9.82
N SER A 67 28.37 -15.72 -10.31
CA SER A 67 29.50 -14.78 -10.17
C SER A 67 29.44 -13.58 -11.11
N ILE A 68 28.51 -13.56 -12.08
CA ILE A 68 28.43 -12.54 -13.13
C ILE A 68 27.03 -11.90 -13.16
N TRP A 69 26.81 -10.92 -12.29
CA TRP A 69 25.59 -10.10 -12.28
C TRP A 69 25.62 -8.96 -13.30
N LEU A 70 26.79 -8.72 -13.91
CA LEU A 70 27.12 -7.45 -14.55
C LEU A 70 27.02 -7.46 -16.09
N GLY A 71 26.55 -8.57 -16.69
CA GLY A 71 26.57 -8.74 -18.14
C GLY A 71 25.22 -8.70 -18.84
N ASN A 72 24.25 -9.47 -18.33
CA ASN A 72 23.02 -9.81 -19.06
C ASN A 72 21.76 -9.56 -18.23
N GLU A 73 20.62 -9.43 -18.90
CA GLU A 73 19.31 -9.43 -18.26
C GLU A 73 19.07 -10.73 -17.50
N LEU A 74 18.53 -10.62 -16.30
CA LEU A 74 18.16 -11.78 -15.49
C LEU A 74 16.97 -12.49 -16.12
N ASN A 75 17.01 -13.83 -16.09
CA ASN A 75 15.83 -14.63 -16.44
C ASN A 75 14.67 -14.37 -15.44
N TYR A 76 13.51 -14.97 -15.69
CA TYR A 76 12.33 -14.78 -14.85
C TYR A 76 12.57 -15.18 -13.38
N GLU A 77 13.13 -16.38 -13.13
CA GLU A 77 13.32 -16.90 -11.78
C GLU A 77 14.30 -16.04 -10.97
N ASP A 78 15.43 -15.69 -11.57
CA ASP A 78 16.46 -14.84 -10.96
C ASP A 78 15.93 -13.43 -10.71
N SER A 79 15.17 -12.87 -11.65
CA SER A 79 14.53 -11.56 -11.49
C SER A 79 13.56 -11.55 -10.31
N ILE A 80 12.79 -12.62 -10.13
CA ILE A 80 11.86 -12.75 -9.00
C ILE A 80 12.60 -12.82 -7.66
N ILE A 81 13.74 -13.51 -7.59
CA ILE A 81 14.57 -13.55 -6.36
C ILE A 81 15.02 -12.13 -5.99
N VAL A 82 15.59 -11.40 -6.95
CA VAL A 82 16.10 -10.05 -6.73
C VAL A 82 14.97 -9.08 -6.40
N SER A 83 13.88 -9.11 -7.16
CA SER A 83 12.70 -8.27 -6.94
C SER A 83 12.11 -8.45 -5.53
N LYS A 84 11.96 -9.70 -5.07
CA LYS A 84 11.41 -10.00 -3.75
C LYS A 84 12.32 -9.53 -2.62
N ALA A 85 13.62 -9.75 -2.74
CA ALA A 85 14.58 -9.41 -1.69
C ALA A 85 14.81 -7.90 -1.59
N LEU A 86 14.83 -7.21 -2.73
CA LEU A 86 15.03 -5.76 -2.82
C LEU A 86 13.72 -4.98 -2.87
N LEU A 87 12.56 -5.61 -2.65
CA LEU A 87 11.25 -4.93 -2.53
C LEU A 87 10.94 -4.04 -3.74
N LEU A 88 11.15 -4.56 -4.95
CA LEU A 88 10.88 -3.82 -6.19
C LEU A 88 9.38 -3.68 -6.48
N ASP A 89 8.56 -4.49 -5.80
CA ASP A 89 7.11 -4.40 -5.80
C ASP A 89 6.59 -3.35 -4.80
N MET A 90 5.60 -2.57 -5.21
CA MET A 90 5.03 -1.49 -4.38
C MET A 90 4.42 -1.99 -3.08
N CYS A 91 3.56 -3.03 -3.10
CA CYS A 91 2.86 -3.49 -1.89
C CYS A 91 3.84 -3.97 -0.80
N PRO A 92 4.84 -4.82 -1.11
CA PRO A 92 5.90 -5.21 -0.17
C PRO A 92 6.74 -4.04 0.34
N PHE A 93 7.09 -3.08 -0.52
CA PHE A 93 7.81 -1.88 -0.12
C PHE A 93 6.98 -1.06 0.88
N VAL A 94 5.70 -0.83 0.57
CA VAL A 94 4.75 -0.10 1.43
C VAL A 94 4.50 -0.85 2.73
N ALA A 95 4.53 -2.20 2.73
CA ALA A 95 4.40 -3.02 3.93
C ALA A 95 5.57 -2.87 4.90
N ILE A 96 6.71 -2.32 4.47
CA ILE A 96 7.80 -1.91 5.36
C ILE A 96 7.72 -0.41 5.64
N ALA A 97 7.58 0.40 4.59
CA ALA A 97 7.63 1.85 4.71
C ALA A 97 6.52 2.42 5.63
N LEU A 98 5.29 1.88 5.54
CA LEU A 98 4.18 2.34 6.38
C LEU A 98 4.43 2.05 7.87
N PRO A 99 4.69 0.80 8.32
CA PRO A 99 5.01 0.55 9.73
C PRO A 99 6.23 1.31 10.23
N VAL A 100 7.32 1.38 9.45
CA VAL A 100 8.52 2.13 9.83
C VAL A 100 8.18 3.60 10.03
N SER A 101 7.39 4.20 9.14
CA SER A 101 6.94 5.57 9.31
C SER A 101 6.06 5.78 10.54
N LEU A 102 5.23 4.81 10.93
CA LEU A 102 4.40 4.89 12.13
C LEU A 102 5.20 4.76 13.44
N ILE A 103 6.35 4.09 13.38
CA ILE A 103 7.30 4.00 14.50
C ILE A 103 8.16 5.27 14.56
N LEU A 104 8.71 5.75 13.44
CA LEU A 104 9.67 6.85 13.49
C LEU A 104 9.01 8.24 13.56
N ASP A 105 7.85 8.41 12.92
CA ASP A 105 7.19 9.71 12.80
C ASP A 105 5.94 9.81 13.69
N LYS A 106 6.12 10.41 14.88
CA LYS A 106 5.04 10.70 15.83
C LYS A 106 3.94 11.60 15.23
N THR A 107 4.28 12.44 14.24
CA THR A 107 3.30 13.31 13.57
C THR A 107 2.46 12.55 12.55
N ARG A 108 2.92 11.37 12.12
CA ARG A 108 2.32 10.50 11.11
C ARG A 108 2.18 11.19 9.75
N ARG A 109 2.99 12.22 9.47
CA ARG A 109 3.02 12.91 8.18
C ARG A 109 3.47 11.96 7.07
N ILE A 110 4.55 11.21 7.30
CA ILE A 110 5.08 10.25 6.31
C ILE A 110 4.07 9.13 6.07
N ALA A 111 3.54 8.53 7.15
CA ALA A 111 2.50 7.49 7.06
C ALA A 111 1.27 7.98 6.28
N ASN A 112 0.89 9.25 6.44
CA ASN A 112 -0.20 9.86 5.70
C ASN A 112 0.06 9.99 4.19
N ALA A 113 1.31 10.24 3.79
CA ALA A 113 1.70 10.28 2.38
C ALA A 113 1.71 8.88 1.75
N ILE A 114 2.08 7.86 2.53
CA ILE A 114 2.13 6.45 2.09
C ILE A 114 0.73 5.82 2.02
N SER A 115 -0.16 6.17 2.96
CA SER A 115 -1.48 5.55 3.12
C SER A 115 -2.35 5.46 1.85
N PRO A 116 -2.40 6.43 0.92
CA PRO A 116 -3.22 6.31 -0.29
C PRO A 116 -2.72 5.19 -1.22
N PHE A 117 -1.40 4.99 -1.30
CA PHE A 117 -0.78 3.92 -2.07
C PHE A 117 -1.05 2.56 -1.44
N ALA A 118 -1.01 2.47 -0.10
CA ALA A 118 -1.40 1.27 0.63
C ALA A 118 -2.87 0.87 0.36
N ILE A 119 -3.78 1.87 0.38
CA ILE A 119 -5.21 1.66 0.09
C ILE A 119 -5.40 1.20 -1.36
N LEU A 120 -4.77 1.89 -2.33
CA LEU A 120 -4.89 1.54 -3.74
C LEU A 120 -4.36 0.14 -4.03
N GLY A 121 -3.10 -0.12 -3.64
CA GLY A 121 -2.44 -1.41 -3.90
C GLY A 121 -3.22 -2.56 -3.27
N ALA A 122 -3.51 -2.51 -1.98
CA ALA A 122 -4.26 -3.57 -1.33
C ALA A 122 -5.71 -3.68 -1.81
N GLY A 123 -6.36 -2.56 -2.10
CA GLY A 123 -7.73 -2.53 -2.61
C GLY A 123 -7.88 -3.18 -3.98
N ILE A 124 -6.87 -3.03 -4.85
CA ILE A 124 -6.81 -3.74 -6.13
C ILE A 124 -6.42 -5.20 -5.90
N THR A 125 -5.38 -5.50 -5.12
CA THR A 125 -4.84 -6.86 -5.04
C THR A 125 -5.78 -7.86 -4.34
N ILE A 126 -6.49 -7.47 -3.27
CA ILE A 126 -7.31 -8.40 -2.48
C ILE A 126 -8.36 -9.16 -3.33
N PRO A 127 -9.13 -8.50 -4.21
CA PRO A 127 -10.03 -9.18 -5.16
C PRO A 127 -9.35 -10.24 -6.05
N PHE A 128 -8.08 -10.06 -6.41
CA PHE A 128 -7.38 -10.96 -7.34
C PHE A 128 -6.61 -12.09 -6.63
N ILE A 129 -6.63 -12.15 -5.30
CA ILE A 129 -5.93 -13.19 -4.50
C ILE A 129 -6.37 -14.61 -4.87
N ALA A 130 -7.65 -14.84 -5.09
CA ALA A 130 -8.14 -16.17 -5.42
C ALA A 130 -7.86 -16.58 -6.88
N TYR A 131 -7.41 -15.64 -7.72
CA TYR A 131 -7.08 -15.87 -9.13
C TYR A 131 -5.59 -16.15 -9.33
N SER A 132 -4.75 -15.78 -8.36
CA SER A 132 -3.31 -16.08 -8.38
C SER A 132 -2.96 -17.45 -7.79
N ASP A 133 -3.94 -18.19 -7.28
CA ASP A 133 -3.80 -19.59 -6.84
C ASP A 133 -4.84 -20.48 -7.54
N PRO A 134 -4.43 -21.38 -8.45
CA PRO A 134 -5.37 -22.29 -9.13
C PRO A 134 -6.08 -23.26 -8.17
N GLU A 135 -5.50 -23.51 -6.98
CA GLU A 135 -6.09 -24.32 -5.91
C GLU A 135 -6.72 -23.45 -4.80
N ALA A 136 -7.15 -22.24 -5.15
CA ALA A 136 -7.72 -21.30 -4.19
C ALA A 136 -8.92 -21.88 -3.44
N ALA A 137 -8.70 -22.16 -2.15
CA ALA A 137 -9.70 -22.55 -1.17
C ALA A 137 -9.64 -21.60 0.03
N ILE A 138 -10.70 -21.52 0.83
CA ILE A 138 -10.63 -20.77 2.10
C ILE A 138 -9.68 -21.53 3.03
N SER A 139 -8.52 -20.96 3.32
CA SER A 139 -7.48 -21.63 4.11
C SER A 139 -6.64 -20.64 4.91
N PHE A 140 -6.15 -21.08 6.07
CA PHE A 140 -5.19 -20.33 6.86
C PHE A 140 -3.83 -20.13 6.15
N LYS A 141 -3.57 -20.83 5.04
CA LYS A 141 -2.34 -20.68 4.25
C LYS A 141 -2.11 -19.26 3.71
N TYR A 142 -3.16 -18.44 3.57
CA TYR A 142 -3.05 -17.04 3.14
C TYR A 142 -2.91 -16.04 4.30
N PHE A 143 -3.09 -16.50 5.56
CA PHE A 143 -2.90 -15.68 6.76
C PHE A 143 -1.44 -15.63 7.21
N PHE A 144 -0.66 -16.67 6.93
CA PHE A 144 0.78 -16.72 7.22
C PHE A 144 1.57 -16.49 5.94
N VAL A 145 2.41 -15.47 5.95
CA VAL A 145 3.40 -15.27 4.92
C VAL A 145 4.42 -16.43 4.99
N GLY A 146 4.80 -17.06 3.86
CA GLY A 146 5.88 -18.05 3.83
C GLY A 146 5.60 -19.40 3.15
N GLY A 147 4.44 -19.58 2.50
CA GLY A 147 4.17 -20.73 1.63
C GLY A 147 4.64 -20.54 0.17
N PHE A 148 4.52 -21.59 -0.65
CA PHE A 148 4.87 -21.64 -2.08
C PHE A 148 4.13 -20.60 -2.96
N LEU A 149 3.04 -20.01 -2.44
CA LEU A 149 2.25 -19.00 -3.14
C LEU A 149 2.49 -17.60 -2.53
N PRO A 150 2.84 -16.60 -3.36
CA PRO A 150 3.23 -15.25 -2.94
C PRO A 150 2.02 -14.37 -2.57
N ILE A 151 0.95 -14.95 -2.04
CA ILE A 151 -0.32 -14.25 -1.87
C ILE A 151 -0.51 -13.85 -0.42
N TYR A 152 0.04 -12.68 -0.13
CA TYR A 152 0.06 -12.11 1.19
C TYR A 152 -1.30 -11.47 1.54
N PHE A 153 -2.37 -12.26 1.65
CA PHE A 153 -3.69 -11.72 2.05
C PHE A 153 -3.55 -10.90 3.34
N PHE A 154 -2.85 -11.42 4.33
CA PHE A 154 -2.61 -10.70 5.59
C PHE A 154 -1.82 -9.39 5.41
N MET A 155 -0.79 -9.36 4.55
CA MET A 155 -0.06 -8.12 4.25
C MET A 155 -0.98 -7.09 3.61
N HIS A 156 -1.74 -7.47 2.58
CA HIS A 156 -2.65 -6.54 1.91
C HIS A 156 -3.78 -6.10 2.84
N LEU A 157 -4.32 -7.01 3.66
CA LEU A 157 -5.31 -6.67 4.67
C LEU A 157 -4.75 -5.68 5.69
N TYR A 158 -3.51 -5.87 6.16
CA TYR A 158 -2.82 -4.91 7.01
C TYR A 158 -2.70 -3.55 6.32
N LEU A 159 -2.19 -3.52 5.08
CA LEU A 159 -2.02 -2.29 4.29
C LEU A 159 -3.34 -1.55 4.07
N LEU A 160 -4.41 -2.26 3.73
CA LEU A 160 -5.73 -1.69 3.55
C LEU A 160 -6.26 -1.12 4.87
N THR A 161 -6.20 -1.92 5.95
CA THR A 161 -6.75 -1.53 7.25
C THR A 161 -5.98 -0.35 7.84
N TYR A 162 -4.67 -0.46 7.99
CA TYR A 162 -3.83 0.62 8.53
C TYR A 162 -3.75 1.82 7.58
N GLY A 163 -3.75 1.59 6.26
CA GLY A 163 -3.85 2.66 5.26
C GLY A 163 -5.12 3.49 5.47
N VAL A 164 -6.29 2.86 5.55
CA VAL A 164 -7.56 3.55 5.81
C VAL A 164 -7.56 4.24 7.18
N MET A 165 -7.05 3.60 8.23
CA MET A 165 -6.99 4.21 9.57
C MET A 165 -6.13 5.46 9.62
N VAL A 166 -4.91 5.38 9.08
CA VAL A 166 -3.98 6.51 9.02
C VAL A 166 -4.59 7.63 8.19
N PHE A 167 -5.12 7.28 7.01
CA PHE A 167 -5.71 8.23 6.08
C PHE A 167 -6.90 8.98 6.72
N SER A 168 -7.80 8.25 7.39
CA SER A 168 -9.00 8.82 8.02
C SER A 168 -8.72 9.65 9.27
N ASN A 169 -7.71 9.28 10.07
CA ASN A 169 -7.32 10.00 11.30
C ASN A 169 -6.34 11.17 11.07
N SER A 170 -6.11 11.54 9.82
CA SER A 170 -5.32 12.72 9.49
C SER A 170 -6.08 14.01 9.85
N ARG A 171 -5.67 14.64 10.96
CA ARG A 171 -6.42 15.76 11.55
C ARG A 171 -6.28 17.08 10.79
N ASN A 172 -5.15 17.29 10.12
CA ASN A 172 -4.78 18.57 9.51
C ASN A 172 -4.13 18.40 8.13
N ARG A 173 -4.71 17.59 7.23
CA ARG A 173 -4.20 17.53 5.86
C ARG A 173 -4.34 18.88 5.18
N LYS A 174 -3.23 19.33 4.61
CA LYS A 174 -3.11 20.54 3.79
C LYS A 174 -2.59 20.12 2.42
N TRP A 175 -2.65 21.01 1.44
CA TRP A 175 -2.10 20.77 0.09
C TRP A 175 -0.62 20.35 0.08
N ILE A 176 0.18 20.75 1.07
CA ILE A 176 1.56 20.26 1.22
C ILE A 176 1.65 18.73 1.40
N HIS A 177 0.60 18.08 1.90
CA HIS A 177 0.56 16.62 2.04
C HIS A 177 0.37 15.93 0.67
N LEU A 178 -0.16 16.64 -0.32
CA LEU A 178 -0.20 16.16 -1.69
C LEU A 178 1.22 16.15 -2.27
N LEU A 179 2.01 17.19 -2.01
CA LEU A 179 3.45 17.21 -2.34
C LEU A 179 4.19 16.03 -1.70
N ASP A 180 3.90 15.70 -0.43
CA ASP A 180 4.51 14.54 0.22
C ASP A 180 4.18 13.22 -0.51
N CYS A 181 2.97 13.07 -1.08
CA CYS A 181 2.60 11.90 -1.89
C CYS A 181 3.38 11.86 -3.21
N HIS A 182 3.57 13.02 -3.86
CA HIS A 182 4.38 13.15 -5.07
C HIS A 182 5.84 12.77 -4.81
N ILE A 183 6.41 13.27 -3.72
CA ILE A 183 7.79 12.96 -3.29
C ILE A 183 7.92 11.46 -3.00
N PHE A 184 6.96 10.87 -2.27
CA PHE A 184 6.98 9.43 -2.01
C PHE A 184 6.99 8.60 -3.30
N ALA A 185 6.09 8.90 -4.24
CA ALA A 185 6.05 8.20 -5.53
C ALA A 185 7.36 8.36 -6.30
N ALA A 186 7.91 9.58 -6.37
CA ALA A 186 9.18 9.84 -7.05
C ALA A 186 10.34 9.06 -6.43
N ILE A 187 10.42 9.00 -5.09
CA ILE A 187 11.45 8.22 -4.38
C ILE A 187 11.29 6.73 -4.69
N PHE A 188 10.07 6.18 -4.59
CA PHE A 188 9.83 4.77 -4.82
C PHE A 188 10.13 4.37 -6.28
N PHE A 189 9.58 5.06 -7.26
CA PHE A 189 9.84 4.73 -8.66
C PHE A 189 11.30 5.00 -9.06
N GLY A 190 11.91 6.06 -8.52
CA GLY A 190 13.35 6.31 -8.70
C GLY A 190 14.21 5.18 -8.14
N TYR A 191 13.85 4.65 -6.96
CA TYR A 191 14.48 3.47 -6.36
C TYR A 191 14.33 2.24 -7.24
N VAL A 192 13.12 1.91 -7.69
CA VAL A 192 12.88 0.72 -8.52
C VAL A 192 13.64 0.81 -9.84
N CYS A 193 13.61 1.96 -10.52
CA CYS A 193 14.39 2.18 -11.75
C CYS A 193 15.89 1.99 -11.52
N PHE A 194 16.44 2.57 -10.44
CA PHE A 194 17.86 2.45 -10.13
C PHE A 194 18.26 0.99 -9.86
N VAL A 195 17.52 0.28 -9.01
CA VAL A 195 17.83 -1.11 -8.69
C VAL A 195 17.65 -1.99 -9.93
N SER A 196 16.51 -1.92 -10.62
CA SER A 196 16.26 -2.70 -11.85
C SER A 196 17.36 -2.50 -12.89
N PHE A 197 17.82 -1.26 -13.09
CA PHE A 197 18.90 -0.96 -14.02
C PHE A 197 20.26 -1.56 -13.59
N THR A 198 20.59 -1.48 -12.30
CA THR A 198 21.87 -1.93 -11.74
C THR A 198 21.96 -3.45 -11.62
N THR A 199 20.87 -4.12 -11.29
CA THR A 199 20.80 -5.58 -11.14
C THR A 199 20.36 -6.30 -12.41
N LYS A 200 20.01 -5.55 -13.47
CA LYS A 200 19.44 -6.08 -14.72
C LYS A 200 18.18 -6.93 -14.50
N THR A 201 17.41 -6.58 -13.46
CA THR A 201 16.14 -7.23 -13.13
C THR A 201 15.06 -6.69 -14.06
N VAL A 202 14.54 -7.56 -14.93
CA VAL A 202 13.57 -7.16 -15.97
C VAL A 202 12.15 -7.66 -15.72
N TRP A 203 11.93 -8.46 -14.68
CA TRP A 203 10.62 -8.97 -14.27
C TRP A 203 10.28 -8.56 -12.83
N ASN A 204 8.98 -8.38 -12.58
CA ASN A 204 8.41 -8.06 -11.28
C ASN A 204 9.01 -6.76 -10.71
N VAL A 205 9.02 -5.69 -11.51
CA VAL A 205 9.58 -4.38 -11.12
C VAL A 205 8.50 -3.30 -11.08
N THR A 206 7.34 -3.65 -10.51
CA THR A 206 6.14 -2.80 -10.46
C THR A 206 5.75 -2.26 -11.84
N GLY A 207 5.90 -3.02 -12.93
CA GLY A 207 5.40 -2.62 -14.24
C GLY A 207 6.25 -1.59 -14.98
N ILE A 208 7.52 -1.41 -14.62
CA ILE A 208 8.42 -0.46 -15.32
C ILE A 208 9.00 -1.07 -16.61
N ASN A 209 9.12 -2.40 -16.69
CA ASN A 209 9.69 -3.10 -17.85
C ASN A 209 8.60 -3.75 -18.72
N ALA A 210 8.88 -3.92 -20.01
CA ALA A 210 7.95 -4.52 -20.98
C ALA A 210 7.52 -5.95 -20.59
N ASN A 211 8.45 -6.72 -20.02
CA ASN A 211 8.21 -8.09 -19.56
C ASN A 211 7.13 -8.20 -18.49
N ASP A 212 6.89 -7.14 -17.71
CA ASP A 212 5.81 -7.09 -16.72
C ASP A 212 4.42 -7.04 -17.36
N TRP A 213 4.32 -6.62 -18.63
CA TRP A 213 3.05 -6.39 -19.35
C TRP A 213 2.81 -7.35 -20.50
N GLU A 214 3.83 -7.64 -21.29
CA GLU A 214 3.67 -8.32 -22.59
C GLU A 214 3.84 -9.83 -22.50
N SER A 215 4.60 -10.31 -21.52
CA SER A 215 4.82 -11.74 -21.32
C SER A 215 3.68 -12.40 -20.57
N SER A 216 3.41 -13.67 -20.88
CA SER A 216 2.47 -14.53 -20.14
C SER A 216 2.85 -14.72 -18.67
N LEU A 217 4.12 -14.51 -18.31
CA LEU A 217 4.63 -14.57 -16.93
C LEU A 217 4.63 -13.20 -16.23
N GLY A 218 4.27 -12.13 -16.93
CA GLY A 218 4.27 -10.77 -16.39
C GLY A 218 3.12 -10.51 -15.41
N GLU A 219 3.39 -9.81 -14.31
CA GLU A 219 2.41 -9.49 -13.26
C GLU A 219 1.18 -8.75 -13.81
N TYR A 220 1.38 -7.88 -14.80
CA TYR A 220 0.34 -7.02 -15.38
C TYR A 220 -0.17 -7.53 -16.74
N ASN A 221 0.14 -8.77 -17.12
CA ASN A 221 -0.30 -9.32 -18.41
C ASN A 221 -1.83 -9.25 -18.57
N MET A 222 -2.58 -9.58 -17.52
CA MET A 222 -4.04 -9.50 -17.52
C MET A 222 -4.54 -8.07 -17.72
N VAL A 223 -3.87 -7.08 -17.13
CA VAL A 223 -4.21 -5.66 -17.32
C VAL A 223 -3.92 -5.25 -18.77
N SER A 224 -2.80 -5.69 -19.33
CA SER A 224 -2.44 -5.47 -20.74
C SER A 224 -3.49 -6.02 -21.70
N GLN A 225 -4.00 -7.23 -21.44
CA GLN A 225 -5.08 -7.84 -22.22
C GLN A 225 -6.40 -7.04 -22.14
N ILE A 226 -6.74 -6.50 -20.96
CA ILE A 226 -7.97 -5.70 -20.77
C ILE A 226 -7.91 -4.39 -21.55
N PHE A 227 -6.78 -3.68 -21.47
CA PHE A 227 -6.61 -2.41 -22.17
C PHE A 227 -6.33 -2.60 -23.66
N ASN A 228 -5.77 -3.75 -24.05
CA ASN A 228 -5.35 -4.06 -25.42
C ASN A 228 -4.43 -2.97 -26.00
N LEU A 229 -3.41 -2.58 -25.23
CA LEU A 229 -2.45 -1.54 -25.59
C LEU A 229 -1.01 -2.10 -25.52
N PRO A 230 -0.12 -1.71 -26.44
CA PRO A 230 1.28 -2.13 -26.38
C PRO A 230 2.05 -1.41 -25.27
N PHE A 231 3.18 -1.97 -24.85
CA PHE A 231 4.16 -1.23 -24.06
C PHE A 231 4.83 -0.14 -24.94
N PRO A 232 5.14 1.07 -24.42
CA PRO A 232 4.95 1.55 -23.05
C PRO A 232 3.58 2.20 -22.79
N SER A 233 2.68 2.26 -23.77
CA SER A 233 1.39 2.96 -23.64
C SER A 233 0.52 2.41 -22.51
N VAL A 234 0.44 1.08 -22.38
CA VAL A 234 -0.31 0.43 -21.29
C VAL A 234 0.21 0.79 -19.90
N MET A 235 1.53 0.87 -19.75
CA MET A 235 2.19 1.29 -18.50
C MET A 235 1.82 2.74 -18.16
N VAL A 236 1.99 3.65 -19.12
CA VAL A 236 1.72 5.08 -18.92
C VAL A 236 0.26 5.30 -18.51
N ILE A 237 -0.69 4.68 -19.22
CA ILE A 237 -2.12 4.83 -18.94
C ILE A 237 -2.47 4.23 -17.59
N SER A 238 -1.97 3.03 -17.27
CA SER A 238 -2.26 2.35 -16.02
C SER A 238 -1.71 3.11 -14.81
N PHE A 239 -0.46 3.60 -14.89
CA PHE A 239 0.11 4.47 -13.85
C PHE A 239 -0.60 5.80 -13.73
N LEU A 240 -1.02 6.42 -14.85
CA LEU A 240 -1.78 7.66 -14.82
C LEU A 240 -3.13 7.46 -14.11
N LEU A 241 -3.85 6.38 -14.39
CA LEU A 241 -5.12 6.05 -13.73
C LEU A 241 -4.92 5.81 -12.22
N ALA A 242 -3.93 5.00 -11.85
CA ALA A 242 -3.56 4.76 -10.46
C ALA A 242 -3.21 6.07 -9.73
N TYR A 243 -2.47 6.95 -10.40
CA TYR A 243 -2.05 8.22 -9.85
C TYR A 243 -3.19 9.22 -9.70
N ILE A 244 -4.07 9.32 -10.70
CA ILE A 244 -5.29 10.13 -10.64
C ILE A 244 -6.13 9.68 -9.44
N PHE A 245 -6.26 8.37 -9.20
CA PHE A 245 -6.96 7.86 -8.02
C PHE A 245 -6.31 8.35 -6.71
N VAL A 246 -5.00 8.20 -6.56
CA VAL A 246 -4.25 8.65 -5.38
C VAL A 246 -4.40 10.15 -5.14
N VAL A 247 -4.20 10.97 -6.18
CA VAL A 247 -4.34 12.43 -6.09
C VAL A 247 -5.77 12.83 -5.75
N SER A 248 -6.76 12.16 -6.36
CA SER A 248 -8.18 12.43 -6.14
C SER A 248 -8.60 12.14 -4.71
N ILE A 249 -8.26 10.96 -4.17
CA ILE A 249 -8.65 10.59 -2.80
C ILE A 249 -8.03 11.54 -1.77
N VAL A 250 -6.76 11.93 -1.96
CA VAL A 250 -6.07 12.90 -1.09
C VAL A 250 -6.74 14.28 -1.18
N SER A 251 -7.02 14.75 -2.40
CA SER A 251 -7.64 16.06 -2.65
C SER A 251 -9.05 16.15 -2.06
N ILE A 252 -9.88 15.11 -2.26
CA ILE A 252 -11.21 15.00 -1.68
C ILE A 252 -11.13 15.05 -0.15
N ASN A 253 -10.19 14.33 0.46
CA ASN A 253 -10.01 14.32 1.91
C ASN A 253 -9.65 15.72 2.45
N ILE A 254 -8.71 16.42 1.80
CA ILE A 254 -8.32 17.79 2.15
C ILE A 254 -9.54 18.72 2.06
N TYR A 255 -10.29 18.66 0.96
CA TYR A 255 -11.46 19.51 0.74
C TYR A 255 -12.55 19.25 1.80
N TRP A 256 -12.87 17.98 2.05
CA TRP A 256 -13.91 17.59 3.00
C TRP A 256 -13.58 18.04 4.43
N LYS A 257 -12.34 17.87 4.87
CA LYS A 257 -11.88 18.36 6.19
C LYS A 257 -11.94 19.89 6.29
N LYS A 258 -11.52 20.61 5.24
CA LYS A 258 -11.58 22.08 5.21
C LYS A 258 -13.02 22.60 5.28
N LYS A 259 -13.96 21.95 4.59
CA LYS A 259 -15.39 22.30 4.62
C LYS A 259 -15.96 22.11 6.03
N HIS A 260 -15.80 20.92 6.62
CA HIS A 260 -16.31 20.62 7.98
C HIS A 260 -15.70 21.52 9.06
N GLN A 261 -14.42 21.90 8.95
CA GLN A 261 -13.81 22.85 9.88
C GLN A 261 -14.45 24.25 9.81
N LYS A 262 -14.84 24.71 8.63
CA LYS A 262 -15.55 25.99 8.46
C LYS A 262 -16.95 25.91 9.07
N ASP A 263 -17.70 24.85 8.76
CA ASP A 263 -19.06 24.67 9.26
C ASP A 263 -19.10 24.62 10.79
N PHE A 264 -18.15 23.90 11.42
CA PHE A 264 -18.04 23.84 12.87
C PHE A 264 -17.70 25.19 13.51
N LYS A 265 -16.83 26.00 12.87
CA LYS A 265 -16.53 27.36 13.35
C LYS A 265 -17.76 28.26 13.29
N VAL A 266 -18.56 28.18 12.22
CA VAL A 266 -19.80 28.95 12.08
C VAL A 266 -20.81 28.57 13.17
N ILE A 267 -21.00 27.27 13.43
CA ILE A 267 -21.89 26.79 14.50
C ILE A 267 -21.42 27.27 15.87
N LYS A 268 -20.11 27.15 16.18
CA LYS A 268 -19.54 27.60 17.45
C LYS A 268 -19.73 29.11 17.67
N LEU A 269 -19.53 29.92 16.62
CA LEU A 269 -19.75 31.37 16.68
C LEU A 269 -21.22 31.72 16.93
N LYS A 270 -22.16 31.03 16.26
CA LYS A 270 -23.61 31.19 16.52
C LYS A 270 -23.97 30.86 17.96
N TYR A 271 -23.45 29.75 18.50
CA TYR A 271 -23.69 29.35 19.89
C TYR A 271 -23.15 30.39 20.90
N LEU A 272 -21.91 30.86 20.71
CA LEU A 272 -21.30 31.88 21.57
C LEU A 272 -22.02 33.23 21.52
N LYS A 273 -22.57 33.62 20.36
CA LYS A 273 -23.37 34.84 20.23
C LYS A 273 -24.69 34.72 21.00
N ASN A 274 -25.36 33.58 20.89
CA ASN A 274 -26.61 33.33 21.60
C ASN A 274 -26.42 33.25 23.13
N SER A 275 -25.32 32.68 23.62
CA SER A 275 -25.04 32.60 25.06
C SER A 275 -24.73 33.95 25.69
N LYS A 276 -24.13 34.89 24.96
CA LYS A 276 -23.92 36.27 25.44
C LYS A 276 -25.23 37.04 25.57
N ASN A 277 -26.14 36.92 24.61
CA ASN A 277 -27.45 37.58 24.65
C ASN A 277 -28.35 37.07 25.80
N LEU A 278 -28.16 35.83 26.25
CA LEU A 278 -28.87 35.26 27.40
C LEU A 278 -28.34 35.77 28.75
N LYS A 279 -27.10 36.27 28.81
CA LYS A 279 -26.50 36.81 30.06
C LYS A 279 -26.71 38.31 30.24
N SER A 280 -27.20 39.01 29.21
CA SER A 280 -27.47 40.46 29.23
C SER A 280 -28.95 40.80 29.47
N LYS A 281 -29.79 39.78 29.74
CA LYS A 281 -31.17 39.92 30.20
C LYS A 281 -31.25 39.43 31.63
#